data_AF-A0A920NP63-F1
#
_entry.id   AF-A0A920NP63-F1
#
_cell.length_a   1.000
_cell.length_b   1.000
_cell.length_c   1.000
_cell.angle_alpha   90.00
_cell.angle_beta   90.00
_cell.angle_gamma   90.00
#
_symmetry.space_group_name_H-M   'P 1'
#
loop_
_entity.id
_entity.type
_entity.pdbx_description
1 polymer ?
#
loop_
_entity_poly.entity_id
_entity_poly.type
_entity_poly.pdbx_seq_one_letter_code
_entity_poly.pdbx_strand_id
1 'polypeptide(L)'
;MQKKCSTLENEFFPRGSIIIRNNANQGLNKGLLKKLAFDYELDIFAVNTALVSSGPDLGSSDFTMLINPRIAIATGQPISTYSFGTTWHLLDSRMNSRTSLINVLDLDWQDLSKYNVLIFPQRQ
;
A
#
# COMPACT_ATOMS: atom_id res chain seq x y z
N MET A 1 -7.27 0.98 3.49
CA MET A 1 -7.28 -0.49 3.58
C MET A 1 -7.80 -0.90 4.93
N GLN A 2 -8.72 -1.85 4.96
CA GLN A 2 -9.36 -2.32 6.18
C GLN A 2 -8.53 -3.42 6.86
N LYS A 3 -8.30 -3.29 8.18
CA LYS A 3 -7.49 -4.26 8.96
C LYS A 3 -8.30 -5.42 9.54
N LYS A 4 -9.61 -5.27 9.66
CA LYS A 4 -10.55 -6.25 10.22
C LYS A 4 -11.71 -6.44 9.24
N CYS A 5 -12.39 -7.57 9.29
CA CYS A 5 -13.58 -7.77 8.47
C CYS A 5 -14.70 -6.84 8.96
N SER A 6 -15.59 -6.44 8.06
CA SER A 6 -16.77 -5.62 8.38
C SER A 6 -17.96 -6.02 7.53
N THR A 7 -19.16 -5.76 8.03
CA THR A 7 -20.39 -5.88 7.25
C THR A 7 -20.99 -4.48 7.06
N LEU A 8 -21.26 -4.09 5.82
CA LEU A 8 -21.92 -2.83 5.46
C LEU A 8 -23.11 -3.13 4.56
N GLU A 9 -24.27 -2.55 4.86
CA GLU A 9 -25.49 -2.68 4.01
C GLU A 9 -25.81 -4.15 3.63
N ASN A 10 -25.62 -5.09 4.57
CA ASN A 10 -25.73 -6.55 4.42
C ASN A 10 -24.66 -7.26 3.57
N GLU A 11 -23.62 -6.56 3.12
CA GLU A 11 -22.49 -7.13 2.39
C GLU A 11 -21.28 -7.38 3.29
N PHE A 12 -20.61 -8.52 3.12
CA PHE A 12 -19.43 -8.90 3.90
C PHE A 12 -18.14 -8.47 3.20
N PHE A 13 -17.32 -7.69 3.90
CA PHE A 13 -16.03 -7.24 3.42
C PHE A 13 -14.90 -7.89 4.22
N PRO A 14 -14.03 -8.70 3.57
CA PRO A 14 -12.89 -9.31 4.24
C PRO A 14 -11.79 -8.28 4.55
N ARG A 15 -10.82 -8.70 5.35
CA ARG A 15 -9.59 -7.91 5.56
C ARG A 15 -8.89 -7.65 4.23
N GLY A 16 -8.33 -6.45 4.08
CA GLY A 16 -7.69 -6.03 2.83
C GLY A 16 -8.60 -5.28 1.87
N SER A 17 -9.93 -5.26 2.11
CA SER A 17 -10.85 -4.43 1.32
C SER A 17 -10.43 -2.95 1.34
N ILE A 18 -10.59 -2.31 0.18
CA ILE A 18 -10.22 -0.91 -0.05
C ILE A 18 -11.49 -0.08 -0.14
N ILE A 19 -11.54 0.99 0.66
CA ILE A 19 -12.63 1.96 0.62
C ILE A 19 -12.16 3.19 -0.14
N ILE A 20 -12.90 3.55 -1.18
CA ILE A 20 -12.64 4.73 -1.99
C ILE A 20 -13.72 5.74 -1.69
N ARG A 21 -13.37 6.80 -0.94
CA ARG A 21 -14.30 7.90 -0.65
C ARG A 21 -14.32 8.89 -1.80
N ASN A 22 -15.47 9.08 -2.43
CA ASN A 22 -15.62 9.98 -3.57
C ASN A 22 -15.35 11.46 -3.20
N ASN A 23 -15.76 11.89 -2.00
CA ASN A 23 -15.55 13.27 -1.53
C ASN A 23 -14.07 13.66 -1.39
N ALA A 24 -13.21 12.72 -0.99
CA ALA A 24 -11.78 12.91 -0.83
C ALA A 24 -10.99 12.69 -2.14
N ASN A 25 -11.64 12.19 -3.19
CA ASN A 25 -11.02 11.85 -4.48
C ASN A 25 -11.82 12.46 -5.64
N GLN A 26 -11.97 13.79 -5.67
CA GLN A 26 -12.79 14.48 -6.68
C GLN A 26 -12.33 14.25 -8.13
N GLY A 27 -11.06 13.88 -8.35
CA GLY A 27 -10.49 13.53 -9.66
C GLY A 27 -10.56 12.04 -10.02
N LEU A 28 -11.27 11.22 -9.23
CA LEU A 28 -11.35 9.77 -9.43
C LEU A 28 -12.03 9.44 -10.77
N ASN A 29 -11.28 8.82 -11.68
CA ASN A 29 -11.83 8.36 -12.96
C ASN A 29 -12.63 7.06 -12.76
N LYS A 30 -13.95 7.17 -12.75
CA LYS A 30 -14.87 6.03 -12.62
C LYS A 30 -14.73 5.01 -13.77
N GLY A 31 -14.35 5.45 -14.96
CA GLY A 31 -14.10 4.57 -16.11
C GLY A 31 -12.87 3.69 -15.90
N LEU A 32 -11.79 4.27 -15.34
CA LEU A 32 -10.60 3.51 -14.96
C LEU A 32 -10.92 2.47 -13.89
N LEU A 33 -11.72 2.82 -12.88
CA LEU A 33 -12.11 1.87 -11.83
C LEU A 33 -12.91 0.69 -12.38
N LYS A 34 -13.87 0.94 -13.28
CA LYS A 34 -14.63 -0.13 -13.93
C LYS A 34 -13.73 -1.02 -14.78
N LYS A 35 -12.77 -0.43 -15.49
CA LYS A 35 -11.79 -1.19 -16.27
C LYS A 35 -10.94 -2.08 -15.37
N LEU A 36 -10.38 -1.53 -14.28
CA LEU A 36 -9.58 -2.30 -13.33
C LEU A 36 -10.40 -3.40 -12.64
N ALA A 37 -11.66 -3.13 -12.31
CA ALA A 37 -12.56 -4.15 -11.76
C ALA A 37 -12.74 -5.32 -12.72
N PHE A 38 -12.89 -5.03 -14.01
CA PHE A 38 -12.99 -6.06 -15.04
C PHE A 38 -11.66 -6.80 -15.25
N ASP A 39 -10.55 -6.08 -15.40
CA ASP A 39 -9.23 -6.65 -15.69
C ASP A 39 -8.70 -7.54 -14.54
N TYR A 40 -9.09 -7.26 -13.30
CA TYR A 40 -8.61 -7.96 -12.10
C TYR A 40 -9.70 -8.74 -11.36
N GLU A 41 -10.89 -8.91 -11.97
CA GLU A 41 -12.03 -9.62 -11.37
C GLU A 41 -12.36 -9.14 -9.94
N LEU A 42 -12.36 -7.80 -9.75
CA LEU A 42 -12.64 -7.17 -8.46
C LEU A 42 -14.11 -6.79 -8.35
N ASP A 43 -14.73 -7.12 -7.23
CA ASP A 43 -16.07 -6.64 -6.90
C ASP A 43 -16.02 -5.20 -6.35
N ILE A 44 -16.76 -4.29 -7.00
CA ILE A 44 -16.93 -2.90 -6.54
C ILE A 44 -18.36 -2.69 -6.09
N PHE A 45 -18.53 -2.37 -4.81
CA PHE A 45 -19.83 -2.03 -4.21
C PHE A 45 -19.91 -0.52 -3.97
N ALA A 46 -21.01 0.09 -4.41
CA ALA A 46 -21.32 1.48 -4.10
C ALA A 46 -22.13 1.53 -2.80
N VAL A 47 -21.47 1.96 -1.72
CA VAL A 47 -22.14 2.21 -0.43
C VAL A 47 -22.53 3.68 -0.34
N ASN A 48 -23.80 3.95 -0.07
CA ASN A 48 -24.30 5.33 0.04
C ASN A 48 -24.15 5.88 1.45
N THR A 49 -24.21 5.00 2.45
CA THR A 49 -24.10 5.37 3.85
C THR A 49 -22.80 4.85 4.45
N ALA A 50 -22.16 5.67 5.28
CA ALA A 50 -20.98 5.25 6.05
C ALA A 50 -21.36 4.49 7.34
N LEU A 51 -22.63 4.06 7.45
CA LEU A 51 -23.19 3.37 8.60
C LEU A 51 -22.83 1.89 8.53
N VAL A 52 -21.95 1.47 9.44
CA VAL A 52 -21.52 0.08 9.56
C VAL A 52 -22.56 -0.66 10.41
N SER A 53 -23.10 -1.77 9.89
CA SER A 53 -24.07 -2.59 10.63
C SER A 53 -23.38 -3.49 11.65
N SER A 54 -22.13 -3.90 11.37
CA SER A 54 -21.26 -4.60 12.32
C SER A 54 -19.79 -4.50 11.89
N GLY A 55 -18.90 -4.19 12.83
CA GLY A 55 -17.47 -4.01 12.58
C GLY A 55 -16.99 -2.57 12.79
N PRO A 56 -15.73 -2.26 12.45
CA PRO A 56 -15.16 -0.93 12.69
C PRO A 56 -15.85 0.16 11.86
N ASP A 57 -16.28 1.23 12.52
CA ASP A 57 -16.88 2.41 11.88
C ASP A 57 -15.95 3.01 10.83
N LEU A 58 -16.48 3.49 9.70
CA LEU A 58 -15.73 4.03 8.54
C LEU A 58 -14.87 5.29 8.81
N GLY A 59 -14.69 5.66 10.08
CA GLY A 59 -13.77 6.69 10.57
C GLY A 59 -12.95 6.28 11.80
N SER A 60 -13.06 5.02 12.26
CA SER A 60 -12.25 4.53 13.39
C SER A 60 -10.79 4.35 12.97
N SER A 61 -9.89 4.27 13.95
CA SER A 61 -8.46 4.00 13.74
C SER A 61 -8.15 2.64 13.08
N ASP A 62 -9.17 1.82 12.80
CA ASP A 62 -9.03 0.54 12.11
C ASP A 62 -8.88 0.70 10.58
N PHE A 63 -9.03 1.92 10.06
CA PHE A 63 -8.76 2.25 8.66
C PHE A 63 -7.37 2.86 8.50
N THR A 64 -6.55 2.24 7.64
CA THR A 64 -5.28 2.84 7.21
C THR A 64 -5.45 3.51 5.86
N MET A 65 -5.09 4.79 5.78
CA MET A 65 -5.02 5.52 4.53
C MET A 65 -3.98 4.86 3.63
N LEU A 66 -4.36 4.56 2.39
CA LEU A 66 -3.42 4.08 1.38
C LEU A 66 -2.59 5.27 0.92
N ILE A 67 -1.30 5.24 1.27
CA ILE A 67 -0.29 6.20 0.80
C ILE A 67 0.57 5.50 -0.24
N ASN A 68 1.01 6.24 -1.25
CA ASN A 68 1.94 5.71 -2.24
C ASN A 68 3.23 5.26 -1.51
N PRO A 69 3.70 4.02 -1.69
CA PRO A 69 4.95 3.58 -1.08
C PRO A 69 6.13 4.43 -1.59
N ARG A 70 6.90 4.95 -0.63
CA ARG A 70 8.18 5.64 -0.83
C ARG A 70 9.23 4.74 -0.21
N ILE A 71 9.83 3.91 -1.05
CA ILE A 71 10.63 2.76 -0.61
C ILE A 71 12.09 3.15 -0.61
N ALA A 72 12.80 2.84 0.48
CA ALA A 72 14.25 2.80 0.50
C ALA A 72 14.77 1.37 0.69
N ILE A 73 15.81 1.02 -0.05
CA ILE A 73 16.49 -0.28 0.04
C ILE A 73 17.89 -0.05 0.60
N ALA A 74 18.22 -0.78 1.66
CA ALA A 74 19.55 -0.75 2.27
C ALA A 74 20.58 -1.43 1.37
N THR A 75 21.74 -0.80 1.21
CA THR A 75 22.86 -1.27 0.38
C THR A 75 24.19 -1.11 1.12
N GLY A 76 25.29 -1.63 0.54
CA GLY A 76 26.61 -1.57 1.15
C GLY A 76 26.82 -2.65 2.21
N GLN A 77 28.04 -2.76 2.75
CA GLN A 77 28.36 -3.71 3.82
C GLN A 77 27.50 -3.40 5.07
N PRO A 78 26.90 -4.40 5.74
CA PRO A 78 27.05 -5.85 5.59
C PRO A 78 26.01 -6.53 4.66
N ILE A 79 25.29 -5.79 3.82
CA ILE A 79 24.25 -6.33 2.94
C ILE A 79 24.85 -7.16 1.80
N SER A 80 24.23 -8.30 1.49
CA SER A 80 24.58 -9.11 0.33
C SER A 80 24.15 -8.42 -0.96
N THR A 81 25.10 -8.20 -1.88
CA THR A 81 24.83 -7.64 -3.21
C THR A 81 23.82 -8.49 -3.99
N TYR A 82 23.82 -9.81 -3.80
CA TYR A 82 22.86 -10.72 -4.43
C TYR A 82 21.44 -10.52 -3.91
N SER A 83 21.27 -10.45 -2.58
CA SER A 83 19.97 -10.23 -1.95
C SER A 83 19.43 -8.83 -2.29
N PHE A 84 20.32 -7.83 -2.27
CA PHE A 84 20.01 -6.47 -2.72
C PHE A 84 19.54 -6.47 -4.18
N GLY A 85 20.32 -7.04 -5.11
CA GLY A 85 20.03 -7.03 -6.54
C GLY A 85 18.70 -7.70 -6.86
N THR A 86 18.40 -8.84 -6.24
CA THR A 86 17.12 -9.54 -6.40
C THR A 86 15.95 -8.68 -5.91
N THR A 87 16.11 -8.04 -4.75
CA THR A 87 15.09 -7.16 -4.16
C THR A 87 14.83 -5.94 -5.03
N TRP A 88 15.88 -5.25 -5.46
CA TRP A 88 15.79 -4.07 -6.30
C TRP A 88 15.16 -4.40 -7.66
N HIS A 89 15.59 -5.49 -8.29
CA HIS A 89 15.04 -5.93 -9.58
C HIS A 89 13.55 -6.26 -9.50
N LEU A 90 13.09 -6.91 -8.43
CA LEU A 90 11.66 -7.18 -8.23
C LEU A 90 10.83 -5.88 -8.13
N LEU A 91 11.33 -4.90 -7.39
CA LEU A 91 10.62 -3.64 -7.18
C LEU A 91 10.61 -2.75 -8.43
N ASP A 92 11.71 -2.75 -9.17
CA ASP A 92 11.84 -2.00 -10.41
C ASP A 92 11.03 -2.66 -11.55
N SER A 93 11.33 -3.92 -11.87
CA SER A 93 10.81 -4.56 -13.08
C SER A 93 9.39 -5.10 -12.93
N ARG A 94 9.00 -5.60 -11.75
CA ARG A 94 7.67 -6.20 -11.55
C ARG A 94 6.67 -5.23 -10.94
N MET A 95 7.13 -4.39 -10.01
CA MET A 95 6.26 -3.48 -9.25
C MET A 95 6.29 -2.05 -9.78
N ASN A 96 7.17 -1.73 -10.73
CA ASN A 96 7.37 -0.40 -11.32
C ASN A 96 7.38 0.72 -10.26
N SER A 97 8.00 0.43 -9.11
CA SER A 97 7.92 1.25 -7.90
C SER A 97 9.15 2.14 -7.78
N ARG A 98 8.95 3.39 -7.37
CA ARG A 98 10.07 4.30 -7.11
C ARG A 98 10.82 3.86 -5.85
N THR A 99 12.05 3.38 -6.04
CA THR A 99 12.93 2.94 -4.96
C THR A 99 14.14 3.86 -4.85
N SER A 100 14.56 4.16 -3.63
CA SER A 100 15.80 4.87 -3.34
C SER A 100 16.80 3.93 -2.70
N LEU A 101 18.08 4.08 -3.03
CA LEU A 101 19.15 3.28 -2.46
C LEU A 101 19.78 4.06 -1.31
N ILE A 102 19.91 3.42 -0.15
CA ILE A 102 20.57 4.03 1.01
C ILE A 102 21.66 3.09 1.49
N ASN A 103 22.89 3.59 1.54
CA ASN A 103 23.98 2.83 2.13
C ASN A 103 23.76 2.69 3.64
N VAL A 104 23.94 1.49 4.19
CA VAL A 104 23.78 1.23 5.63
C VAL A 104 24.71 2.12 6.47
N LEU A 105 25.90 2.45 5.95
CA LEU A 105 26.83 3.35 6.62
C LEU A 105 26.32 4.80 6.70
N ASP A 106 25.36 5.14 5.83
CA ASP A 106 24.84 6.50 5.71
C ASP A 106 23.49 6.69 6.41
N LEU A 107 22.96 5.63 7.03
CA LEU A 107 21.62 5.62 7.59
C LEU A 107 21.44 6.68 8.70
N ASP A 108 22.49 6.93 9.49
CA ASP A 108 22.46 7.82 10.65
C ASP A 108 22.32 9.31 10.28
N TRP A 109 22.80 9.70 9.10
CA TRP A 109 22.80 11.11 8.66
C TRP A 109 21.78 11.40 7.55
N GLN A 110 21.11 10.37 7.05
CA GLN A 110 20.05 10.50 6.04
C GLN A 110 18.70 10.79 6.69
N ASP A 111 17.93 11.68 6.06
CA ASP A 111 16.56 11.96 6.49
C ASP A 111 15.62 10.82 6.07
N LEU A 112 15.40 9.87 6.99
CA LEU A 112 14.53 8.71 6.78
C LEU A 112 13.04 9.05 6.76
N SER A 113 12.63 10.26 7.20
CA SER A 113 11.22 10.68 7.20
C SER A 113 10.62 10.75 5.79
N LYS A 114 11.48 10.84 4.77
CA LYS A 114 11.14 10.79 3.35
C LYS A 114 10.59 9.44 2.91
N TYR A 115 10.81 8.36 3.66
CA TYR A 115 10.40 7.01 3.31
C TYR A 115 9.32 6.49 4.25
N ASN A 116 8.43 5.64 3.75
CA ASN A 116 7.42 4.95 4.56
C ASN A 116 7.64 3.43 4.60
N VAL A 117 8.57 2.93 3.79
CA VAL A 117 8.98 1.52 3.74
C VAL A 117 10.50 1.48 3.65
N LEU A 118 11.13 0.79 4.60
CA LEU A 118 12.56 0.49 4.60
C LEU A 118 12.74 -1.01 4.42
N ILE A 119 13.53 -1.39 3.42
CA ILE A 119 13.84 -2.80 3.12
C ILE A 119 15.30 -3.05 3.44
N PHE A 120 15.54 -4.02 4.30
CA PHE A 120 16.86 -4.51 4.63
C PHE A 120 17.03 -5.92 4.04
N PRO A 121 17.74 -6.04 2.90
CA PRO A 121 18.02 -7.35 2.32
C PRO A 121 18.91 -8.19 3.24
N GLN A 122 19.07 -9.46 2.91
CA GLN A 122 19.87 -10.38 3.71
C GLN A 122 21.34 -9.92 3.77
N ARG A 123 21.94 -10.07 4.95
CA ARG A 123 23.38 -9.82 5.15
C ARG A 123 24.21 -10.98 4.60
N GLN A 124 25.47 -10.70 4.27
CA GLN A 124 26.46 -11.72 3.91
C GLN A 124 26.82 -12.60 5.11
#